data_AF-A0A929PZ72-F1
#
_entry.id   AF-A0A929PZ72-F1
#
_cell.length_a   1.000
_cell.length_b   1.000
_cell.length_c   1.000
_cell.angle_alpha   90.00
_cell.angle_beta   90.00
_cell.angle_gamma   90.00
#
_symmetry.space_group_name_H-M   'P 1'
#
loop_
_entity.id
_entity.type
_entity.pdbx_description
1 polymer ?
#
loop_
_entity_poly.entity_id
_entity_poly.type
_entity_poly.pdbx_seq_one_letter_code
_entity_poly.pdbx_strand_id
1 'polypeptide(L)'
;MSTRPVYLPKLTKPFYSVENYEFDWTSGQAAAQKKKNSATLQELWQEKHPDGKILEVSTKSDNETGVKLSPFNLTKRLASLRKEFPVENIYQASKTFRHGGPYYDLLGGAPNKALADPRLLDSGDLVAFTLEKEQYPVNPSFLFYQWLYLSALLENPGLAAKVKQTDAFCDIEFNPAKGTNNQAMACAVFNSLAKLNLLEEARTFEGFKKIMMAQDITEIKEQSQKKEAPLQLNELRSDKRRQSFAVGSFVSHPTIGVGEVIRKTPASYIIRFKVSGPKTLSKDFVEFNCKKA
;
A
#
# COMPACT_ATOMS: atom_id res chain seq x y z
N MET A 1 -28.91 -4.79 -3.44
CA MET A 1 -27.94 -5.83 -3.83
C MET A 1 -26.50 -5.33 -3.88
N SER A 2 -25.59 -6.03 -3.20
CA SER A 2 -24.14 -5.93 -3.40
C SER A 2 -23.53 -7.32 -3.34
N THR A 3 -22.49 -7.55 -4.13
CA THR A 3 -21.72 -8.78 -4.11
C THR A 3 -20.44 -8.61 -3.29
N ARG A 4 -20.16 -9.55 -2.38
CA ARG A 4 -18.88 -9.60 -1.66
C ARG A 4 -18.20 -10.97 -1.81
N PRO A 5 -16.89 -10.98 -2.03
CA PRO A 5 -16.12 -12.22 -2.12
C PRO A 5 -15.78 -12.78 -0.74
N VAL A 6 -15.85 -14.11 -0.62
CA VAL A 6 -15.26 -14.91 0.44
C VAL A 6 -14.11 -15.72 -0.18
N TYR A 7 -12.94 -15.67 0.44
CA TYR A 7 -11.73 -16.32 -0.04
C TYR A 7 -11.45 -17.58 0.76
N LEU A 8 -11.33 -18.71 0.06
CA LEU A 8 -11.04 -20.01 0.66
C LEU A 8 -9.62 -20.45 0.28
N PRO A 9 -8.81 -20.98 1.21
CA PRO A 9 -7.52 -21.57 0.89
C PRO A 9 -7.66 -22.71 -0.13
N LYS A 10 -6.75 -22.77 -1.11
CA LYS A 10 -6.68 -23.84 -2.12
C LYS A 10 -5.25 -24.32 -2.27
N LEU A 11 -5.05 -25.64 -2.38
CA LEU A 11 -3.71 -26.24 -2.49
C LEU A 11 -3.08 -26.15 -3.90
N THR A 12 -3.74 -25.45 -4.82
CA THR A 12 -3.24 -25.22 -6.19
C THR A 12 -3.24 -23.73 -6.49
N LYS A 13 -2.36 -23.26 -7.37
CA LYS A 13 -2.36 -21.88 -7.86
C LYS A 13 -3.78 -21.45 -8.31
N PRO A 14 -4.23 -20.22 -7.99
CA PRO A 14 -3.50 -19.12 -7.35
C PRO A 14 -3.45 -19.20 -5.80
N PHE A 15 -3.67 -20.39 -5.23
CA PHE A 15 -3.68 -20.69 -3.79
C PHE A 15 -4.87 -20.15 -3.00
N TYR A 16 -5.93 -19.78 -3.72
CA TYR A 16 -7.23 -19.48 -3.15
C TYR A 16 -8.33 -19.79 -4.18
N SER A 17 -9.56 -19.95 -3.71
CA SER A 17 -10.78 -19.86 -4.51
C SER A 17 -11.67 -18.73 -3.97
N VAL A 18 -12.56 -18.23 -4.81
CA VAL A 18 -13.47 -17.13 -4.46
C VAL A 18 -14.90 -17.63 -4.60
N GLU A 19 -15.68 -17.47 -3.52
CA GLU A 19 -17.12 -17.61 -3.54
C GLU A 19 -17.75 -16.23 -3.39
N ASN A 20 -18.65 -15.88 -4.31
CA ASN A 20 -19.32 -14.58 -4.29
C ASN A 20 -20.73 -14.72 -3.70
N TYR A 21 -21.06 -13.83 -2.78
CA TYR A 21 -22.37 -13.79 -2.12
C TYR A 21 -23.03 -12.45 -2.37
N GLU A 22 -24.29 -12.50 -2.80
CA GLU A 22 -25.10 -11.33 -3.07
C GLU A 22 -26.12 -11.15 -1.95
N PHE A 23 -26.21 -9.93 -1.41
CA PHE A 23 -27.14 -9.61 -0.33
C PHE A 23 -27.50 -8.13 -0.34
N ASP A 24 -28.53 -7.78 0.44
CA ASP A 24 -28.92 -6.40 0.62
C ASP A 24 -27.95 -5.66 1.53
N TRP A 25 -27.09 -4.88 0.88
CA TRP A 25 -26.17 -3.99 1.56
C TRP A 25 -26.93 -2.92 2.30
N THR A 26 -26.79 -2.91 3.62
CA THR A 26 -27.30 -1.79 4.38
C THR A 26 -26.27 -0.65 4.34
N SER A 27 -26.68 0.50 3.80
CA SER A 27 -25.82 1.66 3.57
C SER A 27 -25.56 2.44 4.86
N GLY A 28 -24.35 3.00 4.99
CA GLY A 28 -23.93 3.77 6.16
C GLY A 28 -22.47 3.56 6.53
N GLN A 29 -21.87 4.60 7.10
CA GLN A 29 -20.49 4.58 7.61
C GLN A 29 -20.42 4.12 9.09
N ALA A 30 -21.57 4.01 9.75
CA ALA A 30 -21.63 3.60 11.15
C ALA A 30 -21.07 2.18 11.33
N ALA A 31 -20.27 1.97 12.40
CA ALA A 31 -19.65 0.68 12.68
C ALA A 31 -20.70 -0.45 12.82
N ALA A 32 -21.82 -0.17 13.49
CA ALA A 32 -22.95 -1.10 13.61
C ALA A 32 -23.47 -1.56 12.24
N GLN A 33 -23.45 -0.67 11.25
CA GLN A 33 -23.96 -0.98 9.92
C GLN A 33 -23.04 -1.93 9.14
N LYS A 34 -21.74 -1.71 9.25
CA LYS A 34 -20.71 -2.57 8.66
C LYS A 34 -20.71 -3.96 9.32
N LYS A 35 -20.88 -4.01 10.64
CA LYS A 35 -21.03 -5.26 11.40
C LYS A 35 -22.23 -6.07 10.92
N LYS A 36 -23.39 -5.42 10.74
CA LYS A 36 -24.59 -6.09 10.19
C LYS A 36 -24.31 -6.71 8.81
N ASN A 37 -23.68 -5.96 7.90
CA ASN A 37 -23.34 -6.49 6.57
C ASN A 37 -22.36 -7.68 6.65
N SER A 38 -21.40 -7.63 7.59
CA SER A 38 -20.46 -8.72 7.83
C SER A 38 -21.14 -9.97 8.38
N ALA A 39 -22.03 -9.80 9.37
CA ALA A 39 -22.82 -10.89 9.93
C ALA A 39 -23.67 -11.57 8.85
N THR A 40 -24.40 -10.79 8.03
CA THR A 40 -25.20 -11.33 6.92
C THR A 40 -24.34 -12.11 5.91
N LEU A 41 -23.13 -11.61 5.57
CA LEU A 41 -22.22 -12.34 4.68
C LEU A 41 -21.75 -13.66 5.31
N GLN A 42 -21.45 -13.67 6.61
CA GLN A 42 -21.03 -14.87 7.33
C GLN A 42 -22.15 -15.89 7.42
N GLU A 43 -23.38 -15.46 7.71
CA GLU A 43 -24.58 -16.32 7.75
C GLU A 43 -24.80 -17.01 6.40
N LEU A 44 -24.80 -16.24 5.29
CA LEU A 44 -24.97 -16.80 3.94
C LEU A 44 -23.89 -17.80 3.55
N TRP A 45 -22.65 -17.59 3.99
CA TRP A 45 -21.57 -18.55 3.77
C TRP A 45 -21.75 -19.81 4.64
N GLN A 46 -22.13 -19.64 5.92
CA GLN A 46 -22.38 -20.74 6.86
C GLN A 46 -23.55 -21.63 6.44
N GLU A 47 -24.57 -21.09 5.76
CA GLU A 47 -25.66 -21.90 5.18
C GLU A 47 -25.15 -22.97 4.20
N LYS A 48 -24.06 -22.68 3.46
CA LYS A 48 -23.43 -23.63 2.53
C LYS A 48 -22.30 -24.43 3.17
N HIS A 49 -21.74 -23.93 4.28
CA HIS A 49 -20.59 -24.50 4.99
C HIS A 49 -20.84 -24.56 6.50
N PRO A 50 -21.75 -25.42 7.00
CA PRO A 50 -22.26 -25.35 8.38
C PRO A 50 -21.18 -25.50 9.47
N ASP A 51 -20.15 -26.31 9.20
CA ASP A 51 -19.05 -26.56 10.13
C ASP A 51 -17.82 -25.67 9.88
N GLY A 52 -17.90 -24.79 8.88
CA GLY A 52 -16.79 -23.99 8.42
C GLY A 52 -16.50 -22.80 9.33
N LYS A 53 -15.20 -22.50 9.53
CA LYS A 53 -14.77 -21.30 10.25
C LYS A 53 -14.46 -20.18 9.28
N ILE A 54 -15.34 -19.19 9.21
CA ILE A 54 -15.10 -17.94 8.50
C ILE A 54 -14.54 -16.87 9.44
N LEU A 55 -13.55 -16.10 8.95
CA LEU A 55 -13.00 -14.96 9.67
C LEU A 55 -13.15 -13.70 8.83
N GLU A 56 -13.86 -12.71 9.36
CA GLU A 56 -13.83 -11.36 8.80
C GLU A 56 -12.54 -10.65 9.23
N VAL A 57 -11.82 -10.12 8.25
CA VAL A 57 -10.49 -9.51 8.41
C VAL A 57 -10.56 -8.01 8.12
N SER A 58 -11.09 -7.23 9.06
CA SER A 58 -11.04 -5.77 8.98
C SER A 58 -11.10 -5.12 10.37
N THR A 59 -10.96 -3.78 10.41
CA THR A 59 -11.21 -3.01 11.65
C THR A 59 -12.66 -3.07 12.12
N LYS A 60 -13.57 -3.64 11.33
CA LYS A 60 -15.01 -3.80 11.61
C LYS A 60 -15.38 -5.19 12.08
N SER A 61 -14.41 -6.11 12.18
CA SER A 61 -14.65 -7.46 12.69
C SER A 61 -15.28 -7.44 14.08
N ASP A 62 -16.19 -8.37 14.32
CA ASP A 62 -16.66 -8.71 15.67
C ASP A 62 -15.72 -9.71 16.37
N ASN A 63 -14.72 -10.23 15.65
CA ASN A 63 -13.67 -11.08 16.20
C ASN A 63 -12.39 -10.27 16.41
N GLU A 64 -11.85 -10.28 17.63
CA GLU A 64 -10.59 -9.59 17.97
C GLU A 64 -9.42 -10.01 17.07
N THR A 65 -9.37 -11.28 16.65
CA THR A 65 -8.37 -11.77 15.70
C THR A 65 -8.50 -11.07 14.35
N GLY A 66 -9.72 -10.90 13.86
CA GLY A 66 -10.02 -10.20 12.61
C GLY A 66 -9.60 -8.73 12.66
N VAL A 67 -9.88 -8.06 13.79
CA VAL A 67 -9.41 -6.68 14.04
C VAL A 67 -7.89 -6.60 14.02
N LYS A 68 -7.19 -7.49 14.72
CA LYS A 68 -5.71 -7.51 14.77
C LYS A 68 -5.07 -7.83 13.42
N LEU A 69 -5.75 -8.62 12.58
CA LEU A 69 -5.30 -8.94 11.23
C LEU A 69 -5.57 -7.81 10.21
N SER A 70 -6.35 -6.78 10.56
CA SER A 70 -6.50 -5.61 9.67
C SER A 70 -5.12 -5.02 9.33
N PRO A 71 -4.87 -4.57 8.08
CA PRO A 71 -3.61 -3.88 7.72
C PRO A 71 -3.30 -2.65 8.59
N PHE A 72 -4.32 -2.09 9.26
CA PHE A 72 -4.18 -0.95 10.15
C PHE A 72 -3.59 -1.35 11.51
N ASN A 73 -3.67 -2.63 11.88
CA ASN A 73 -3.26 -3.16 13.18
C ASN A 73 -2.16 -4.22 13.08
N LEU A 74 -2.14 -5.04 12.03
CA LEU A 74 -1.10 -6.04 11.80
C LEU A 74 0.22 -5.32 11.53
N THR A 75 1.24 -5.58 12.35
CA THR A 75 2.53 -4.92 12.25
C THR A 75 3.58 -5.79 11.57
N LYS A 76 4.56 -5.13 10.96
CA LYS A 76 5.81 -5.72 10.51
C LYS A 76 6.97 -4.85 10.97
N ARG A 77 8.07 -5.48 11.40
CA ARG A 77 9.32 -4.82 11.73
C ARG A 77 10.09 -4.43 10.47
N LEU A 78 10.57 -3.18 10.44
CA LEU A 78 11.57 -2.72 9.49
C LEU A 78 12.93 -2.74 10.19
N ALA A 79 13.85 -3.56 9.69
CA ALA A 79 15.14 -3.80 10.33
C ALA A 79 15.99 -2.52 10.38
N SER A 80 15.98 -1.75 9.29
CA SER A 80 16.66 -0.46 9.16
C SER A 80 16.26 0.57 10.22
N LEU A 81 15.02 0.50 10.73
CA LEU A 81 14.49 1.41 11.74
C LEU A 81 14.38 0.78 13.14
N ARG A 82 14.62 -0.53 13.26
CA ARG A 82 14.44 -1.33 14.49
C ARG A 82 13.08 -1.10 15.15
N LYS A 83 12.04 -0.91 14.34
CA LYS A 83 10.69 -0.56 14.80
C LYS A 83 9.63 -1.26 13.97
N GLU A 84 8.51 -1.54 14.61
CA GLU A 84 7.31 -2.10 13.99
C GLU A 84 6.38 -1.00 13.48
N PHE A 85 5.75 -1.26 12.34
CA PHE A 85 4.79 -0.37 11.71
C PHE A 85 3.61 -1.18 11.16
N PRO A 86 2.40 -0.60 11.13
CA PRO A 86 1.26 -1.24 10.47
C PRO A 86 1.55 -1.55 9.00
N VAL A 87 1.04 -2.68 8.52
CA VAL A 87 1.17 -3.10 7.10
C VAL A 87 0.68 -2.01 6.16
N GLU A 88 -0.43 -1.34 6.50
CA GLU A 88 -0.96 -0.23 5.70
C GLU A 88 0.07 0.90 5.55
N ASN A 89 0.68 1.34 6.65
CA ASN A 89 1.67 2.41 6.63
C ASN A 89 2.88 2.02 5.78
N ILE A 90 3.37 0.79 5.93
CA ILE A 90 4.50 0.29 5.14
C ILE A 90 4.13 0.28 3.65
N TYR A 91 2.94 -0.23 3.32
CA TYR A 91 2.46 -0.29 1.94
C TYR A 91 2.39 1.11 1.30
N GLN A 92 1.77 2.08 1.99
CA GLN A 92 1.64 3.45 1.47
C GLN A 92 2.99 4.18 1.40
N ALA A 93 3.82 4.07 2.45
CA ALA A 93 5.14 4.67 2.49
C ALA A 93 6.07 4.12 1.39
N SER A 94 5.90 2.85 1.03
CA SER A 94 6.71 2.20 0.01
C SER A 94 6.34 2.64 -1.41
N LYS A 95 5.20 3.30 -1.65
CA LYS A 95 4.81 3.70 -3.01
C LYS A 95 5.79 4.73 -3.59
N THR A 96 6.36 4.40 -4.73
CA THR A 96 7.23 5.27 -5.52
C THR A 96 6.53 5.63 -6.82
N PHE A 97 6.31 6.92 -7.04
CA PHE A 97 5.58 7.48 -8.16
C PHE A 97 6.53 8.20 -9.13
N ARG A 98 6.04 8.49 -10.34
CA ARG A 98 6.81 9.20 -11.38
C ARG A 98 7.37 10.54 -10.90
N HIS A 99 6.65 11.24 -10.02
CA HIS A 99 7.03 12.57 -9.54
C HIS A 99 7.28 12.64 -8.02
N GLY A 100 7.40 11.51 -7.32
CA GLY A 100 7.67 11.51 -5.89
C GLY A 100 7.69 10.15 -5.21
N GLY A 101 7.92 10.15 -3.91
CA GLY A 101 8.08 8.93 -3.11
C GLY A 101 9.49 8.31 -3.19
N PRO A 102 9.76 7.25 -2.42
CA PRO A 102 8.92 6.70 -1.35
C PRO A 102 8.71 7.71 -0.20
N TYR A 103 7.54 7.66 0.43
CA TYR A 103 7.11 8.60 1.48
C TYR A 103 7.31 8.02 2.88
N TYR A 104 8.57 7.88 3.31
CA TYR A 104 8.89 7.26 4.61
C TYR A 104 8.32 8.00 5.83
N ASP A 105 7.94 9.27 5.68
CA ASP A 105 7.24 10.02 6.73
C ASP A 105 5.85 9.43 7.05
N LEU A 106 5.23 8.70 6.12
CA LEU A 106 3.95 8.00 6.34
C LEU A 106 4.06 6.84 7.33
N LEU A 107 5.26 6.31 7.58
CA LEU A 107 5.47 5.25 8.56
C LEU A 107 5.04 5.66 9.97
N GLY A 108 5.27 6.93 10.35
CA GLY A 108 5.00 7.42 11.70
C GLY A 108 3.56 7.87 11.97
N GLY A 109 2.70 7.92 10.94
CA GLY A 109 1.33 8.42 11.04
C GLY A 109 0.29 7.36 11.44
N ALA A 110 -0.95 7.80 11.66
CA ALA A 110 -2.08 6.88 11.79
C ALA A 110 -2.38 6.21 10.42
N PRO A 111 -2.71 4.91 10.34
CA PRO A 111 -2.95 4.19 9.07
C PRO A 111 -3.97 4.86 8.15
N ASN A 112 -5.07 5.34 8.71
CA ASN A 112 -6.10 6.05 7.94
C ASN A 112 -5.60 7.39 7.35
N LYS A 113 -4.62 8.04 7.99
CA LYS A 113 -3.97 9.24 7.47
C LYS A 113 -2.94 8.90 6.39
N ALA A 114 -2.19 7.81 6.56
CA ALA A 114 -1.28 7.32 5.54
C ALA A 114 -2.02 6.91 4.25
N LEU A 115 -3.15 6.21 4.38
CA LEU A 115 -4.02 5.83 3.25
C LEU A 115 -4.64 7.04 2.54
N ALA A 116 -4.94 8.10 3.27
CA ALA A 116 -5.58 9.31 2.75
C ALA A 116 -4.59 10.42 2.35
N ASP A 117 -3.28 10.13 2.28
CA ASP A 117 -2.29 11.15 1.96
C ASP A 117 -2.47 11.64 0.50
N PRO A 118 -2.60 12.96 0.25
CA PRO A 118 -2.88 13.50 -1.08
C PRO A 118 -1.77 13.22 -2.10
N ARG A 119 -0.52 13.04 -1.64
CA ARG A 119 0.60 12.71 -2.54
C ARG A 119 0.40 11.37 -3.22
N LEU A 120 -0.43 10.47 -2.68
CA LEU A 120 -0.74 9.19 -3.32
C LEU A 120 -1.55 9.33 -4.61
N LEU A 121 -2.18 10.49 -4.82
CA LEU A 121 -2.96 10.82 -6.02
C LEU A 121 -2.21 11.82 -6.92
N ASP A 122 -1.54 12.80 -6.31
CA ASP A 122 -0.99 13.95 -7.05
C ASP A 122 0.44 13.73 -7.59
N SER A 123 1.07 12.58 -7.29
CA SER A 123 2.47 12.31 -7.64
C SER A 123 2.68 11.60 -8.98
N GLY A 124 1.63 11.52 -9.80
CA GLY A 124 1.64 10.81 -11.09
C GLY A 124 1.52 9.29 -10.95
N ASP A 125 1.93 8.56 -11.99
CA ASP A 125 1.80 7.10 -12.02
C ASP A 125 2.63 6.43 -10.93
N LEU A 126 2.10 5.38 -10.30
CA LEU A 126 2.87 4.47 -9.45
C LEU A 126 3.84 3.66 -10.34
N VAL A 127 5.15 3.77 -10.09
CA VAL A 127 6.19 3.15 -10.93
C VAL A 127 6.88 1.97 -10.25
N ALA A 128 6.95 1.97 -8.92
CA ALA A 128 7.53 0.89 -8.12
C ALA A 128 7.02 0.95 -6.68
N PHE A 129 7.32 -0.08 -5.89
CA PHE A 129 7.40 0.05 -4.44
C PHE A 129 8.87 0.05 -4.03
N THR A 130 9.28 0.89 -3.07
CA THR A 130 10.65 0.95 -2.55
C THR A 130 10.65 0.80 -1.03
N LEU A 131 11.17 -0.33 -0.55
CA LEU A 131 11.23 -0.66 0.87
C LEU A 131 12.63 -1.18 1.23
N GLU A 132 13.21 -0.68 2.31
CA GLU A 132 14.55 -1.06 2.80
C GLU A 132 15.67 -1.04 1.72
N LYS A 133 15.60 -0.06 0.80
CA LYS A 133 16.49 0.15 -0.36
C LYS A 133 16.33 -0.86 -1.51
N GLU A 134 15.37 -1.77 -1.41
CA GLU A 134 14.97 -2.65 -2.52
C GLU A 134 13.78 -2.07 -3.27
N GLN A 135 13.68 -2.42 -4.56
CA GLN A 135 12.56 -2.05 -5.42
C GLN A 135 11.74 -3.28 -5.79
N TYR A 136 10.41 -3.11 -5.77
CA TYR A 136 9.44 -4.16 -6.07
C TYR A 136 8.50 -3.70 -7.20
N PRO A 137 8.05 -4.63 -8.06
CA PRO A 137 7.23 -4.30 -9.22
C PRO A 137 5.82 -3.87 -8.81
N VAL A 138 5.24 -2.99 -9.63
CA VAL A 138 3.82 -2.62 -9.53
C VAL A 138 2.89 -3.65 -10.18
N ASN A 139 3.43 -4.52 -11.03
CA ASN A 139 2.69 -5.55 -11.74
C ASN A 139 3.26 -6.95 -11.46
N PRO A 140 2.41 -7.93 -11.11
CA PRO A 140 0.98 -7.78 -10.87
C PRO A 140 0.68 -7.00 -9.58
N SER A 141 -0.39 -6.20 -9.59
CA SER A 141 -0.69 -5.22 -8.54
C SER A 141 -0.87 -5.79 -7.14
N PHE A 142 -1.26 -7.06 -7.03
CA PHE A 142 -1.40 -7.74 -5.76
C PHE A 142 -0.06 -8.17 -5.14
N LEU A 143 1.00 -8.36 -5.94
CA LEU A 143 2.15 -9.18 -5.54
C LEU A 143 2.88 -8.61 -4.32
N PHE A 144 3.26 -7.33 -4.37
CA PHE A 144 3.96 -6.66 -3.28
C PHE A 144 3.11 -6.62 -2.00
N TYR A 145 1.82 -6.30 -2.12
CA TYR A 145 0.91 -6.24 -0.97
C TYR A 145 0.76 -7.62 -0.30
N GLN A 146 0.55 -8.68 -1.09
CA GLN A 146 0.38 -10.03 -0.56
C GLN A 146 1.66 -10.53 0.11
N TRP A 147 2.84 -10.26 -0.46
CA TRP A 147 4.12 -10.61 0.16
C TRP A 147 4.36 -9.83 1.46
N LEU A 148 4.06 -8.52 1.47
CA LEU A 148 4.20 -7.68 2.65
C LEU A 148 3.32 -8.20 3.79
N TYR A 149 2.06 -8.54 3.48
CA TYR A 149 1.11 -9.08 4.45
C TYR A 149 1.54 -10.47 4.95
N LEU A 150 1.99 -11.37 4.06
CA LEU A 150 2.56 -12.67 4.44
C LEU A 150 3.76 -12.50 5.37
N SER A 151 4.66 -11.57 5.06
CA SER A 151 5.84 -11.29 5.87
C SER A 151 5.45 -10.79 7.26
N ALA A 152 4.42 -9.95 7.36
CA ALA A 152 3.88 -9.51 8.64
C ALA A 152 3.28 -10.68 9.44
N LEU A 153 2.54 -11.60 8.80
CA LEU A 153 2.04 -12.79 9.47
C LEU A 153 3.16 -13.70 9.99
N LEU A 154 4.25 -13.87 9.24
CA LEU A 154 5.42 -14.65 9.70
C LEU A 154 6.06 -14.05 10.96
N GLU A 155 5.99 -12.73 11.13
CA GLU A 155 6.48 -12.03 12.32
C GLU A 155 5.46 -12.02 13.48
N ASN A 156 4.22 -12.47 13.25
CA ASN A 156 3.13 -12.50 14.23
C ASN A 156 2.59 -13.93 14.43
N PRO A 157 3.35 -14.84 15.08
CA PRO A 157 3.04 -16.28 15.11
C PRO A 157 1.68 -16.61 15.75
N GLY A 158 1.22 -15.83 16.74
CA GLY A 158 -0.09 -16.01 17.36
C GLY A 158 -1.25 -15.76 16.40
N LEU A 159 -1.16 -14.71 15.57
CA LEU A 159 -2.15 -14.41 14.54
C LEU A 159 -2.05 -15.40 13.38
N ALA A 160 -0.83 -15.75 12.96
CA ALA A 160 -0.60 -16.77 11.93
C ALA A 160 -1.21 -18.13 12.31
N ALA A 161 -1.12 -18.53 13.58
CA ALA A 161 -1.74 -19.76 14.06
C ALA A 161 -3.26 -19.73 13.92
N LYS A 162 -3.90 -18.58 14.17
CA LYS A 162 -5.34 -18.41 13.95
C LYS A 162 -5.69 -18.49 12.47
N VAL A 163 -4.93 -17.80 11.61
CA VAL A 163 -5.12 -17.88 10.14
C VAL A 163 -5.04 -19.32 9.64
N LYS A 164 -4.10 -20.14 10.14
CA LYS A 164 -3.96 -21.56 9.76
C LYS A 164 -5.16 -22.44 10.17
N GLN A 165 -5.94 -22.03 11.17
CA GLN A 165 -7.09 -22.77 11.71
C GLN A 165 -8.44 -22.31 11.13
N THR A 166 -8.43 -21.33 10.24
CA THR A 166 -9.63 -20.76 9.59
C THR A 166 -9.82 -21.38 8.21
N ASP A 167 -11.07 -21.60 7.81
CA ASP A 167 -11.44 -22.23 6.53
C ASP A 167 -11.77 -21.22 5.43
N ALA A 168 -12.24 -20.03 5.80
CA ALA A 168 -12.57 -18.97 4.86
C ALA A 168 -12.32 -17.58 5.44
N PHE A 169 -12.05 -16.60 4.58
CA PHE A 169 -11.78 -15.23 4.96
C PHE A 169 -12.64 -14.27 4.16
N CYS A 170 -13.13 -13.22 4.80
CA CYS A 170 -13.83 -12.13 4.11
C CYS A 170 -13.32 -10.76 4.58
N ASP A 171 -13.48 -9.77 3.72
CA ASP A 171 -13.32 -8.36 4.07
C ASP A 171 -14.58 -7.64 3.58
N ILE A 172 -15.41 -7.20 4.54
CA ILE A 172 -16.69 -6.58 4.21
C ILE A 172 -16.53 -5.22 3.52
N GLU A 173 -15.42 -4.53 3.78
CA GLU A 173 -15.14 -3.21 3.21
C GLU A 173 -14.49 -3.31 1.83
N PHE A 174 -13.93 -4.47 1.47
CA PHE A 174 -13.38 -4.70 0.15
C PHE A 174 -14.47 -4.71 -0.94
N ASN A 175 -14.24 -3.89 -1.96
CA ASN A 175 -15.03 -3.92 -3.19
C ASN A 175 -14.12 -4.33 -4.35
N PRO A 176 -14.30 -5.52 -4.96
CA PRO A 176 -13.45 -6.00 -6.04
C PRO A 176 -13.48 -5.10 -7.29
N ALA A 177 -14.50 -4.26 -7.46
CA ALA A 177 -14.57 -3.29 -8.55
C ALA A 177 -13.66 -2.06 -8.34
N LYS A 178 -13.09 -1.87 -7.14
CA LYS A 178 -12.33 -0.66 -6.78
C LYS A 178 -10.84 -0.90 -6.52
N GLY A 179 -10.39 -2.15 -6.48
CA GLY A 179 -8.99 -2.45 -6.19
C GLY A 179 -8.69 -3.94 -6.12
N THR A 180 -7.41 -4.26 -5.99
CA THR A 180 -6.89 -5.64 -6.00
C THR A 180 -6.25 -6.07 -4.69
N ASN A 181 -5.85 -5.13 -3.82
CA ASN A 181 -5.32 -5.46 -2.50
C ASN A 181 -6.43 -5.91 -1.58
N ASN A 182 -6.26 -7.09 -0.97
CA ASN A 182 -7.27 -7.67 -0.12
C ASN A 182 -6.62 -8.54 0.96
N GLN A 183 -6.80 -8.17 2.23
CA GLN A 183 -6.26 -8.89 3.37
C GLN A 183 -6.91 -10.27 3.61
N ALA A 184 -8.16 -10.47 3.24
CA ALA A 184 -8.81 -11.78 3.28
C ALA A 184 -8.18 -12.73 2.25
N MET A 185 -7.89 -12.24 1.05
CA MET A 185 -7.11 -12.97 0.04
C MET A 185 -5.70 -13.30 0.57
N ALA A 186 -5.03 -12.36 1.23
CA ALA A 186 -3.71 -12.59 1.84
C ALA A 186 -3.74 -13.68 2.90
N CYS A 187 -4.76 -13.71 3.76
CA CYS A 187 -4.94 -14.76 4.75
C CYS A 187 -5.19 -16.14 4.11
N ALA A 188 -6.03 -16.20 3.07
CA ALA A 188 -6.28 -17.44 2.33
C ALA A 188 -5.00 -17.99 1.67
N VAL A 189 -4.22 -17.13 1.00
CA VAL A 189 -2.93 -17.50 0.41
C VAL A 189 -1.95 -17.98 1.49
N PHE A 190 -1.81 -17.26 2.60
CA PHE A 190 -0.94 -17.65 3.71
C PHE A 190 -1.30 -19.04 4.26
N ASN A 191 -2.59 -19.31 4.47
CA ASN A 191 -3.07 -20.61 4.94
C ASN A 191 -2.73 -21.73 3.96
N SER A 192 -2.96 -21.52 2.65
CA SER A 192 -2.58 -22.49 1.61
C SER A 192 -1.08 -22.78 1.59
N LEU A 193 -0.24 -21.73 1.63
CA LEU A 193 1.22 -21.90 1.64
C LEU A 193 1.70 -22.59 2.92
N ALA A 194 1.04 -22.35 4.06
CA ALA A 194 1.30 -23.08 5.30
C ALA A 194 0.98 -24.57 5.18
N LYS A 195 -0.16 -24.93 4.59
CA LYS A 195 -0.56 -26.33 4.35
C LYS A 195 0.39 -27.05 3.39
N LEU A 196 1.01 -26.31 2.47
CA LEU A 196 1.97 -26.82 1.50
C LEU A 196 3.44 -26.78 1.98
N ASN A 197 3.71 -26.31 3.20
CA ASN A 197 5.06 -26.10 3.73
C ASN A 197 5.94 -25.15 2.86
N LEU A 198 5.32 -24.17 2.19
CA LEU A 198 5.99 -23.21 1.31
C LEU A 198 6.31 -21.87 1.97
N LEU A 199 5.99 -21.70 3.26
CA LEU A 199 6.17 -20.43 3.97
C LEU A 199 7.63 -19.98 4.08
N GLU A 200 8.58 -20.91 4.22
CA GLU A 200 10.01 -20.54 4.31
C GLU A 200 10.57 -20.05 2.97
N GLU A 201 10.19 -20.67 1.85
CA GLU A 201 10.55 -20.16 0.51
C GLU A 201 9.87 -18.81 0.25
N ALA A 202 8.59 -18.68 0.64
CA ALA A 202 7.80 -17.45 0.52
C ALA A 202 8.27 -16.29 1.40
N ARG A 203 9.20 -16.50 2.34
CA ARG A 203 9.72 -15.46 3.24
C ARG A 203 10.42 -14.34 2.46
N THR A 204 11.09 -14.67 1.36
CA THR A 204 11.72 -13.69 0.46
C THR A 204 10.73 -13.26 -0.63
N PHE A 205 10.88 -12.03 -1.13
CA PHE A 205 10.02 -11.55 -2.21
C PHE A 205 10.17 -12.41 -3.48
N GLU A 206 11.40 -12.75 -3.87
CA GLU A 206 11.65 -13.59 -5.05
C GLU A 206 11.09 -15.01 -4.89
N GLY A 207 11.23 -15.62 -3.70
CA GLY A 207 10.61 -16.91 -3.43
C GLY A 207 9.08 -16.86 -3.48
N PHE A 208 8.47 -15.85 -2.86
CA PHE A 208 7.03 -15.63 -2.94
C PHE A 208 6.55 -15.41 -4.39
N LYS A 209 7.26 -14.59 -5.16
CA LYS A 209 7.00 -14.33 -6.57
C LYS A 209 7.05 -15.62 -7.39
N LYS A 210 8.08 -16.44 -7.25
CA LYS A 210 8.21 -17.74 -7.93
C LYS A 210 7.07 -18.70 -7.59
N ILE A 211 6.65 -18.73 -6.32
CA ILE A 211 5.50 -19.52 -5.88
C ILE A 211 4.22 -19.01 -6.54
N MET A 212 3.94 -17.71 -6.48
CA MET A 212 2.68 -17.13 -6.94
C MET A 212 2.55 -17.07 -8.47
N MET A 213 3.65 -16.89 -9.19
CA MET A 213 3.64 -16.69 -10.64
C MET A 213 3.83 -18.01 -11.41
N ALA A 214 3.18 -18.15 -12.56
CA ALA A 214 3.36 -19.29 -13.46
C ALA A 214 4.50 -19.07 -14.47
N GLN A 215 4.90 -17.82 -14.68
CA GLN A 215 5.99 -17.37 -15.56
C GLN A 215 6.81 -16.30 -14.82
N ASP A 216 8.10 -16.18 -15.13
CA ASP A 216 8.93 -15.11 -14.57
C ASP A 216 8.38 -13.73 -14.93
N ILE A 217 8.39 -12.80 -13.98
CA ILE A 217 8.11 -11.39 -14.28
C ILE A 217 9.34 -10.85 -14.99
N THR A 218 9.28 -10.85 -16.32
CA THR A 218 10.32 -10.28 -17.20
C THR A 218 10.27 -8.75 -17.25
N GLU A 219 9.18 -8.14 -16.79
CA GLU A 219 9.01 -6.69 -16.75
C GLU A 219 9.19 -6.12 -15.34
N ILE A 220 10.45 -5.97 -14.91
CA ILE A 220 10.81 -4.68 -14.35
C ILE A 220 10.89 -3.81 -15.59
N LYS A 221 9.88 -2.96 -15.85
CA LYS A 221 10.11 -1.93 -16.86
C LYS A 221 11.28 -1.10 -16.34
N GLU A 222 12.47 -1.33 -16.87
CA GLU A 222 13.37 -0.23 -17.14
C GLU A 222 12.51 0.74 -17.94
N GLN A 223 11.98 1.75 -17.24
CA GLN A 223 11.28 2.83 -17.88
C GLN A 223 12.35 3.57 -18.67
N SER A 224 12.58 3.10 -19.89
CA SER A 224 13.24 3.87 -20.93
C SER A 224 12.67 5.27 -20.80
N GLN A 225 13.55 6.23 -20.54
CA GLN A 225 13.22 7.63 -20.77
C GLN A 225 12.71 7.67 -22.20
N LYS A 226 11.39 7.77 -22.39
CA LYS A 226 10.86 8.19 -23.67
C LYS A 226 11.57 9.51 -23.92
N LYS A 227 12.45 9.55 -24.93
CA LYS A 227 12.83 10.81 -25.55
C LYS A 227 11.52 11.52 -25.79
N GLU A 228 11.29 12.60 -25.05
CA GLU A 228 10.12 13.42 -25.19
C GLU A 228 10.04 13.83 -26.65
N ALA A 229 8.99 13.38 -27.36
CA ALA A 229 8.53 14.10 -28.51
C ALA A 229 8.08 15.47 -27.97
N PRO A 230 8.48 16.59 -28.60
CA PRO A 230 8.18 17.91 -28.08
C PRO A 230 6.66 18.07 -27.91
N LEU A 231 6.22 18.22 -26.66
CA LEU A 231 4.85 18.62 -26.38
C LEU A 231 4.61 20.00 -26.99
N GLN A 232 3.63 20.09 -27.88
CA GLN A 232 3.09 21.38 -28.31
C GLN A 232 2.44 22.05 -27.11
N LEU A 233 3.08 23.12 -26.66
CA LEU A 233 2.76 23.88 -25.46
C LEU A 233 1.66 24.90 -25.75
N ASN A 234 0.42 24.45 -25.87
CA ASN A 234 -0.81 25.25 -25.72
C ASN A 234 -1.79 24.26 -25.06
N GLU A 235 -2.27 24.38 -23.82
CA GLU A 235 -2.79 25.51 -23.09
C GLU A 235 -2.73 25.17 -21.58
N LEU A 236 -2.26 26.12 -20.76
CA LEU A 236 -2.56 26.33 -19.31
C LEU A 236 -1.45 27.22 -18.73
N ARG A 237 -1.40 28.46 -19.21
CA ARG A 237 -0.64 29.51 -18.54
C ARG A 237 -1.49 30.03 -17.39
N SER A 238 -1.16 29.63 -16.16
CA SER A 238 -1.50 30.44 -14.99
C SER A 238 -0.37 31.45 -14.76
N ASP A 239 -0.72 32.73 -14.75
CA ASP A 239 0.18 33.89 -14.61
C ASP A 239 0.80 34.02 -13.20
N LYS A 240 1.42 32.96 -12.69
CA LYS A 240 2.27 33.05 -11.49
C LYS A 240 3.71 33.32 -11.93
N ARG A 241 4.20 34.53 -11.64
CA ARG A 241 5.59 34.94 -11.91
C ARG A 241 6.56 33.97 -11.23
N ARG A 242 7.39 33.30 -12.04
CA ARG A 242 8.48 32.44 -11.55
C ARG A 242 9.52 33.29 -10.81
N GLN A 243 9.81 32.93 -9.56
CA GLN A 243 10.83 33.58 -8.74
C GLN A 243 12.12 32.77 -8.81
N SER A 244 13.27 33.41 -9.06
CA SER A 244 14.56 32.72 -9.07
C SER A 244 15.35 33.06 -7.81
N PHE A 245 15.91 32.05 -7.16
CA PHE A 245 16.73 32.20 -5.96
C PHE A 245 18.21 31.99 -6.30
N ALA A 246 19.10 32.77 -5.69
CA ALA A 246 20.54 32.63 -5.87
C ALA A 246 21.13 31.65 -4.85
N VAL A 247 22.31 31.08 -5.16
CA VAL A 247 23.08 30.33 -4.15
C VAL A 247 23.43 31.27 -2.99
N GLY A 248 23.25 30.81 -1.75
CA GLY A 248 23.39 31.58 -0.51
C GLY A 248 22.11 32.33 -0.08
N SER A 249 21.05 32.33 -0.88
CA SER A 249 19.77 32.95 -0.48
C SER A 249 18.91 32.02 0.37
N PHE A 250 18.16 32.61 1.31
CA PHE A 250 17.19 31.87 2.12
C PHE A 250 15.83 31.82 1.42
N VAL A 251 15.25 30.63 1.43
CA VAL A 251 13.93 30.33 0.85
C VAL A 251 13.02 29.76 1.92
N SER A 252 11.78 30.22 1.93
CA SER A 252 10.70 29.66 2.75
C SER A 252 9.90 28.66 1.92
N HIS A 253 10.06 27.38 2.23
CA HIS A 253 9.27 26.29 1.66
C HIS A 253 7.93 26.17 2.42
N PRO A 254 6.78 26.01 1.75
CA PRO A 254 5.46 26.04 2.38
C PRO A 254 5.26 24.97 3.47
N THR A 255 5.95 23.83 3.35
CA THR A 255 5.84 22.71 4.30
C THR A 255 7.12 22.37 5.08
N ILE A 256 8.31 22.70 4.56
CA ILE A 256 9.59 22.30 5.19
C ILE A 256 10.14 23.44 6.05
N GLY A 257 9.70 24.68 5.82
CA GLY A 257 10.18 25.87 6.51
C GLY A 257 11.33 26.55 5.78
N VAL A 258 12.15 27.31 6.52
CA VAL A 258 13.21 28.14 5.95
C VAL A 258 14.50 27.35 5.76
N GLY A 259 15.10 27.46 4.57
CA GLY A 259 16.37 26.82 4.23
C GLY A 259 17.25 27.69 3.34
N GLU A 260 18.54 27.42 3.34
CA GLU A 260 19.53 28.12 2.53
C GLU A 260 19.79 27.37 1.22
N VAL A 261 19.78 28.06 0.09
CA VAL A 261 20.14 27.48 -1.22
C VAL A 261 21.65 27.24 -1.26
N ILE A 262 22.06 25.98 -1.23
CA ILE A 262 23.47 25.57 -1.30
C ILE A 262 23.95 25.44 -2.74
N ARG A 263 23.07 24.94 -3.62
CA ARG A 263 23.43 24.72 -5.03
C ARG A 263 22.22 24.93 -5.90
N LYS A 264 22.42 25.55 -7.05
CA LYS A 264 21.43 25.69 -8.10
C LYS A 264 21.96 25.02 -9.37
N THR A 265 21.15 24.17 -9.98
CA THR A 265 21.41 23.54 -11.28
C THR A 265 20.31 23.95 -12.27
N PRO A 266 20.44 23.63 -13.57
CA PRO A 266 19.36 23.87 -14.53
C PRO A 266 18.04 23.18 -14.16
N ALA A 267 18.08 22.06 -13.43
CA ALA A 267 16.91 21.22 -13.12
C ALA A 267 16.46 21.30 -11.65
N SER A 268 17.30 21.74 -10.72
CA SER A 268 17.03 21.64 -9.28
C SER A 268 17.74 22.67 -8.41
N TYR A 269 17.21 22.85 -7.19
CA TYR A 269 17.88 23.50 -6.08
C TYR A 269 18.24 22.45 -5.02
N ILE A 270 19.43 22.56 -4.44
CA ILE A 270 19.79 21.88 -3.20
C ILE A 270 19.66 22.91 -2.08
N ILE A 271 18.72 22.71 -1.17
CA ILE A 271 18.41 23.62 -0.08
C ILE A 271 18.65 22.92 1.25
N ARG A 272 19.44 23.53 2.14
CA ARG A 272 19.64 23.03 3.51
C ARG A 272 18.66 23.70 4.45
N PHE A 273 17.71 22.91 4.92
CA PHE A 273 16.75 23.32 5.94
C PHE A 273 17.32 23.08 7.33
N LYS A 274 17.06 24.00 8.28
CA LYS A 274 17.62 23.95 9.64
C LYS A 274 17.31 22.64 10.38
N VAL A 275 16.12 22.06 10.15
CA VAL A 275 15.65 20.88 10.88
C VAL A 275 15.83 19.59 10.07
N SER A 276 15.53 19.61 8.77
CA SER A 276 15.48 18.40 7.93
C SER A 276 16.73 18.17 7.07
N GLY A 277 17.74 19.04 7.18
CA GLY A 277 18.99 18.93 6.44
C GLY A 277 18.87 19.30 4.95
N PRO A 278 19.86 18.92 4.12
CA PRO A 278 19.85 19.20 2.69
C PRO A 278 18.79 18.37 1.95
N LYS A 279 18.02 19.03 1.08
CA LYS A 279 17.02 18.44 0.19
C LYS A 279 17.23 18.93 -1.24
N THR A 280 17.07 18.04 -2.21
CA THR A 280 17.07 18.38 -3.63
C THR A 280 15.63 18.56 -4.08
N LEU A 281 15.27 19.77 -4.52
CA LEU A 281 13.93 20.14 -4.98
C LEU A 281 13.98 20.56 -6.44
N SER A 282 12.94 20.26 -7.22
CA SER A 282 12.90 20.66 -8.63
C SER A 282 12.89 22.18 -8.78
N LYS A 283 13.52 22.67 -9.85
CA LYS A 283 13.60 24.10 -10.13
C LYS A 283 12.21 24.72 -10.23
N ASP A 284 11.32 24.12 -11.01
CA ASP A 284 9.96 24.63 -11.20
C ASP A 284 9.18 24.68 -9.88
N PHE A 285 9.31 23.66 -9.02
CA PHE A 285 8.62 23.67 -7.74
C PHE A 285 9.10 24.84 -6.88
N VAL A 286 10.42 25.01 -6.75
CA VAL A 286 11.00 26.07 -5.91
C VAL A 286 10.62 27.45 -6.45
N GLU A 287 10.73 27.65 -7.76
CA GLU A 287 10.47 28.96 -8.39
C GLU A 287 8.98 29.33 -8.41
N PHE A 288 8.08 28.37 -8.22
CA PHE A 288 6.62 28.59 -8.22
C PHE A 288 5.98 28.60 -6.83
N ASN A 289 6.53 27.81 -5.90
CA ASN A 289 5.89 27.56 -4.60
C ASN A 289 6.68 28.10 -3.40
N CYS A 290 7.99 28.36 -3.54
CA CYS A 290 8.79 28.92 -2.45
C CYS A 290 8.76 30.45 -2.48
N LYS A 291 8.93 31.07 -1.31
CA LYS A 291 9.04 32.54 -1.16
C LYS A 291 10.42 32.91 -0.67
N LYS A 292 10.87 34.13 -0.97
CA LYS A 292 12.08 34.70 -0.34
C LYS A 292 11.81 34.83 1.16
N ALA A 293 12.68 34.24 1.97
CA ALA A 293 12.63 34.34 3.44
C ALA A 293 13.37 35.58 3.93
#